data_AF-A0AAW5IDY2-F1
#
_entry.id   AF-A0AAW5IDY2-F1
#
_cell.length_a   1.000
_cell.length_b   1.000
_cell.length_c   1.000
_cell.angle_alpha   90.00
_cell.angle_beta   90.00
_cell.angle_gamma   90.00
#
_symmetry.space_group_name_H-M   'P 1'
#
loop_
_entity.id
_entity.type
_entity.pdbx_description
1 polymer ?
#
loop_
_entity_poly.entity_id
_entity_poly.type
_entity_poly.pdbx_seq_one_letter_code
_entity_poly.pdbx_strand_id
1 'polypeptide(L)'
;MENKVDTFKLAKMVSSIEQNKLNTIISAIGGEYTFDVDNDDNCPIIGMLGGNAIANPFDIVVKRLYFNENKVLMIEGHVVEGEDGDFVADEIIPGQVTFIIDMLPDVELPKNQNLTRNEVLLAHNDRYVDVAQEISVECLSKMQELDVCQSDREKIKSLIRDWALEFMKMYGNYDYTENPKNMSYYDLIDEFVSQKMKAYV
;
A
#
# COMPACT_ATOMS: atom_id res chain seq x y z
N MET A 1 2.38 -32.30 3.20
CA MET A 1 1.94 -31.34 2.17
C MET A 1 1.74 -30.02 2.86
N GLU A 2 2.64 -29.06 2.64
CA GLU A 2 2.44 -27.69 3.12
C GLU A 2 1.19 -27.12 2.42
N ASN A 3 0.22 -26.67 3.20
CA ASN A 3 -0.89 -25.87 2.68
C ASN A 3 -0.27 -24.59 2.08
N LYS A 4 -0.06 -24.58 0.76
CA LYS A 4 0.30 -23.36 0.04
C LYS A 4 -0.85 -22.38 0.21
N VAL A 5 -0.62 -21.37 1.04
CA VAL A 5 -1.52 -20.21 1.15
C VAL A 5 -1.66 -19.60 -0.23
N ASP A 6 -2.90 -19.43 -0.68
CA ASP A 6 -3.21 -18.76 -1.94
C ASP A 6 -3.02 -17.25 -1.72
N THR A 7 -1.83 -16.78 -2.03
CA THR A 7 -1.38 -15.42 -1.72
C THR A 7 -2.06 -14.36 -2.59
N PHE A 8 -2.60 -14.73 -3.76
CA PHE A 8 -3.48 -13.84 -4.53
C PHE A 8 -4.79 -13.60 -3.79
N LYS A 9 -5.39 -14.67 -3.25
CA LYS A 9 -6.54 -14.51 -2.36
C LYS A 9 -6.18 -13.69 -1.13
N LEU A 10 -5.01 -13.89 -0.55
CA LEU A 10 -4.56 -13.12 0.62
C LEU A 10 -4.43 -11.61 0.32
N ALA A 11 -3.73 -11.21 -0.74
CA ALA A 11 -3.56 -9.80 -1.09
C ALA A 11 -4.91 -9.13 -1.40
N LYS A 12 -5.78 -9.83 -2.14
CA LYS A 12 -7.14 -9.36 -2.40
C LYS A 12 -7.97 -9.26 -1.13
N MET A 13 -7.81 -10.20 -0.19
CA MET A 13 -8.44 -10.14 1.13
C MET A 13 -7.92 -8.96 1.94
N VAL A 14 -6.61 -8.72 1.99
CA VAL A 14 -6.00 -7.57 2.69
C VAL A 14 -6.53 -6.26 2.12
N SER A 15 -6.42 -6.03 0.80
CA SER A 15 -6.99 -4.83 0.18
C SER A 15 -8.48 -4.70 0.45
N SER A 16 -9.25 -5.80 0.36
CA SER A 16 -10.68 -5.75 0.65
C SER A 16 -10.96 -5.39 2.11
N ILE A 17 -10.21 -5.94 3.07
CA ILE A 17 -10.35 -5.64 4.50
C ILE A 17 -10.00 -4.17 4.77
N GLU A 18 -8.85 -3.72 4.28
CA GLU A 18 -8.37 -2.34 4.46
C GLU A 18 -9.35 -1.34 3.84
N GLN A 19 -9.81 -1.59 2.61
CA GLN A 19 -10.77 -0.74 1.92
C GLN A 19 -12.12 -0.73 2.64
N ASN A 20 -12.63 -1.89 3.08
CA ASN A 20 -13.88 -1.93 3.85
C ASN A 20 -13.75 -1.15 5.16
N LYS A 21 -12.62 -1.25 5.84
CA LYS A 21 -12.36 -0.51 7.08
C LYS A 21 -12.30 0.99 6.83
N LEU A 22 -11.57 1.43 5.80
CA LEU A 22 -11.52 2.84 5.40
C LEU A 22 -12.94 3.36 5.07
N ASN A 23 -13.70 2.63 4.24
CA ASN A 23 -15.09 2.96 3.92
C ASN A 23 -15.96 3.13 5.16
N THR A 24 -15.84 2.23 6.15
CA THR A 24 -16.60 2.34 7.40
C THR A 24 -16.18 3.55 8.21
N ILE A 25 -14.88 3.80 8.38
CA ILE A 25 -14.37 4.96 9.13
C ILE A 25 -14.89 6.25 8.50
N ILE A 26 -14.73 6.40 7.19
CA ILE A 26 -15.20 7.59 6.45
C ILE A 26 -16.72 7.73 6.55
N SER A 27 -17.48 6.63 6.51
CA SER A 27 -18.92 6.67 6.73
C SER A 27 -19.27 7.15 8.15
N ALA A 28 -18.56 6.68 9.17
CA ALA A 28 -18.81 6.98 10.58
C ALA A 28 -18.55 8.45 10.93
N ILE A 29 -17.57 9.09 10.28
CA ILE A 29 -17.24 10.52 10.47
C ILE A 29 -18.11 11.46 9.63
N GLY A 30 -19.10 10.95 8.88
CA GLY A 30 -20.06 11.77 8.14
C GLY A 30 -19.95 11.68 6.61
N GLY A 31 -19.12 10.78 6.09
CA GLY A 31 -18.97 10.50 4.66
C GLY A 31 -17.85 11.28 3.97
N GLU A 32 -17.12 12.11 4.71
CA GLU A 32 -16.03 12.93 4.21
C GLU A 32 -15.03 13.25 5.32
N TYR A 33 -13.75 13.34 4.97
CA TYR A 33 -12.68 13.82 5.84
C TYR A 33 -11.66 14.61 5.04
N THR A 34 -11.22 15.75 5.57
CA THR A 34 -10.16 16.56 4.98
C THR A 34 -9.01 16.65 5.98
N PHE A 35 -7.81 16.30 5.53
CA PHE A 35 -6.59 16.44 6.32
C PHE A 35 -6.21 17.92 6.44
N ASP A 36 -5.41 18.26 7.46
CA ASP A 36 -4.94 19.62 7.66
C ASP A 36 -3.86 19.97 6.62
N VAL A 37 -4.31 20.48 5.47
CA VAL A 37 -3.47 20.80 4.30
C VAL A 37 -2.53 22.00 4.50
N ASP A 38 -2.64 22.72 5.62
CA ASP A 38 -1.71 23.82 5.93
C ASP A 38 -0.32 23.30 6.36
N ASN A 39 -0.19 21.99 6.59
CA ASN A 39 1.07 21.31 6.83
C ASN A 39 1.07 19.91 6.18
N ASP A 40 1.78 19.74 5.06
CA ASP A 40 1.86 18.46 4.33
C ASP A 40 2.38 17.29 5.21
N ASP A 41 3.12 17.57 6.28
CA ASP A 41 3.54 16.56 7.28
C ASP A 41 2.36 15.91 8.02
N ASN A 42 1.15 16.49 7.94
CA ASN A 42 -0.08 15.97 8.52
C ASN A 42 -0.96 15.20 7.52
N CYS A 43 -0.49 15.01 6.29
CA CYS A 43 -1.20 14.27 5.25
C CYS A 43 -0.53 12.91 5.00
N PRO A 44 -1.30 11.82 4.86
CA PRO A 44 -0.71 10.54 4.50
C PRO A 44 -0.21 10.59 3.05
N ILE A 45 1.02 10.10 2.84
CA ILE A 45 1.57 9.84 1.50
C ILE A 45 1.37 8.37 1.18
N ILE A 46 0.76 8.07 0.04
CA ILE A 46 0.49 6.70 -0.40
C ILE A 46 0.90 6.49 -1.85
N GLY A 47 1.35 5.27 -2.16
CA GLY A 47 1.60 4.83 -3.53
C GLY A 47 0.32 4.39 -4.24
N MET A 48 0.14 4.91 -5.47
CA MET A 48 -0.95 4.62 -6.40
C MET A 48 -0.42 3.89 -7.63
N LEU A 49 -1.20 2.95 -8.17
CA LEU A 49 -0.76 2.10 -9.30
C LEU A 49 -0.87 2.74 -10.68
N GLY A 50 -1.27 4.01 -10.79
CA GLY A 50 -1.63 4.59 -12.06
C GLY A 50 -3.13 4.44 -12.36
N GLY A 51 -3.77 5.55 -12.71
CA GLY A 51 -5.18 5.65 -13.10
C GLY A 51 -5.36 5.71 -14.62
N ASN A 52 -6.55 6.13 -15.07
CA ASN A 52 -6.75 6.48 -16.49
C ASN A 52 -6.09 7.83 -16.83
N ALA A 53 -5.94 8.70 -15.82
CA ALA A 53 -5.34 10.02 -15.96
C ALA A 53 -3.80 9.97 -15.94
N ILE A 54 -3.21 9.03 -15.19
CA ILE A 54 -1.76 8.88 -15.03
C ILE A 54 -1.41 7.41 -15.23
N ALA A 55 -0.71 7.09 -16.32
CA ALA A 55 -0.46 5.71 -16.72
C ALA A 55 0.56 5.00 -15.83
N ASN A 56 1.56 5.74 -15.36
CA ASN A 56 2.59 5.22 -14.48
C ASN A 56 2.11 5.24 -13.03
N PRO A 57 2.56 4.32 -12.18
CA PRO A 57 2.42 4.43 -10.73
C PRO A 57 3.03 5.75 -10.19
N PHE A 58 2.43 6.30 -9.13
CA PHE A 58 2.82 7.59 -8.54
C PHE A 58 2.47 7.69 -7.06
N ASP A 59 3.18 8.57 -6.36
CA ASP A 59 2.84 8.91 -4.97
C ASP A 59 1.85 10.07 -4.93
N ILE A 60 0.92 10.00 -3.98
CA ILE A 60 0.02 11.11 -3.67
C ILE A 60 0.09 11.50 -2.21
N VAL A 61 0.06 12.81 -1.96
CA VAL A 61 -0.29 13.40 -0.67
C VAL A 61 -1.81 13.44 -0.58
N VAL A 62 -2.41 12.66 0.32
CA VAL A 62 -3.86 12.58 0.48
C VAL A 62 -4.37 13.80 1.22
N LYS A 63 -5.21 14.60 0.57
CA LYS A 63 -5.79 15.83 1.14
C LYS A 63 -7.19 15.58 1.67
N ARG A 64 -8.00 14.81 0.96
CA ARG A 64 -9.40 14.60 1.31
C ARG A 64 -9.92 13.24 0.85
N LEU A 65 -10.83 12.69 1.63
CA LEU A 65 -11.52 11.42 1.40
C LEU A 65 -13.01 11.71 1.40
N TYR A 66 -13.74 11.26 0.39
CA TYR A 66 -15.18 11.53 0.29
C TYR A 66 -15.91 10.50 -0.55
N PHE A 67 -17.20 10.30 -0.30
CA PHE A 67 -18.04 9.51 -1.19
C PHE A 67 -18.59 10.38 -2.33
N ASN A 68 -18.36 9.98 -3.58
CA ASN A 68 -19.00 10.63 -4.73
C ASN A 68 -20.50 10.32 -4.82
N GLU A 69 -21.18 10.87 -5.84
CA GLU A 69 -22.61 10.66 -6.08
C GLU A 69 -23.02 9.18 -6.20
N ASN A 70 -22.10 8.33 -6.67
CA ASN A 70 -22.29 6.89 -6.82
C ASN A 70 -21.91 6.09 -5.57
N LYS A 71 -21.64 6.75 -4.43
CA LYS A 71 -21.19 6.14 -3.18
C LYS A 71 -19.88 5.35 -3.30
N VAL A 72 -19.04 5.75 -4.24
CA VAL A 72 -17.66 5.25 -4.35
C VAL A 72 -16.76 6.17 -3.53
N LEU A 73 -15.90 5.59 -2.70
CA LEU A 73 -14.91 6.34 -1.94
C LEU A 73 -13.84 6.87 -2.89
N MET A 74 -13.73 8.19 -2.93
CA MET A 74 -12.78 8.96 -3.68
C MET A 74 -11.70 9.49 -2.75
N ILE A 75 -10.52 9.70 -3.33
CA ILE A 75 -9.34 10.25 -2.68
C ILE A 75 -8.91 11.45 -3.50
N GLU A 76 -9.03 12.63 -2.92
CA GLU A 76 -8.49 13.87 -3.48
C GLU A 76 -7.08 14.05 -2.93
N GLY A 77 -6.11 14.29 -3.81
CA GLY A 77 -4.72 14.42 -3.40
C GLY A 77 -3.86 15.14 -4.42
N HIS A 78 -2.67 15.52 -3.96
CA HIS A 78 -1.61 16.07 -4.81
C HIS A 78 -0.66 14.97 -5.23
N VAL A 79 -0.44 14.80 -6.54
CA VAL A 79 0.65 13.95 -7.02
C VAL A 79 1.98 14.62 -6.69
N VAL A 80 2.88 13.92 -5.99
CA VAL A 80 4.15 14.49 -5.49
C VAL A 80 4.97 15.17 -6.60
N GLU A 81 4.87 14.66 -7.83
CA GLU A 81 5.51 15.24 -9.03
C GLU A 81 4.49 15.62 -10.11
N GLY A 82 3.30 16.09 -9.73
CA GLY A 82 2.23 16.33 -10.69
C GLY A 82 1.16 17.33 -10.24
N GLU A 83 0.00 17.26 -10.88
CA GLU A 83 -1.15 18.10 -10.55
C GLU A 83 -2.10 17.38 -9.60
N ASP A 84 -2.93 18.17 -8.91
CA ASP A 84 -3.98 17.65 -8.03
C ASP A 84 -5.01 16.85 -8.83
N GLY A 85 -5.59 15.82 -8.19
CA GLY A 85 -6.58 14.98 -8.83
C GLY A 85 -7.42 14.16 -7.85
N ASP A 86 -8.48 13.58 -8.41
CA ASP A 86 -9.35 12.61 -7.76
C ASP A 86 -8.98 11.20 -8.19
N PHE A 87 -8.87 10.30 -7.21
CA PHE A 87 -8.50 8.91 -7.41
C PHE A 87 -9.48 7.97 -6.70
N VAL A 88 -9.52 6.72 -7.15
CA VAL A 88 -10.36 5.68 -6.54
C VAL A 88 -9.51 4.83 -5.60
N ALA A 89 -10.04 4.51 -4.42
CA ALA A 89 -9.29 3.78 -3.42
C ALA A 89 -8.80 2.39 -3.89
N ASP A 90 -9.49 1.74 -4.83
CA ASP A 90 -9.08 0.46 -5.44
C ASP A 90 -7.74 0.53 -6.24
N GLU A 91 -7.29 1.74 -6.55
CA GLU A 91 -6.02 2.02 -7.23
C GLU A 91 -4.85 2.16 -6.24
N ILE A 92 -5.11 2.18 -4.92
CA ILE A 92 -4.08 2.16 -3.88
C ILE A 92 -3.35 0.82 -3.91
N ILE A 93 -2.02 0.86 -3.77
CA ILE A 93 -1.22 -0.35 -3.63
C ILE A 93 -1.59 -1.08 -2.32
N PRO A 94 -1.81 -2.41 -2.32
CA PRO A 94 -2.16 -3.15 -1.11
C PRO A 94 -1.22 -2.85 0.07
N GLY A 95 -1.77 -2.66 1.28
CA GLY A 95 -1.01 -2.27 2.47
C GLY A 95 -0.90 -0.76 2.69
N GLN A 96 -0.95 0.07 1.64
CA GLN A 96 -0.76 1.52 1.78
C GLN A 96 -1.97 2.24 2.40
N VAL A 97 -3.15 1.62 2.38
CA VAL A 97 -4.38 2.14 3.03
C VAL A 97 -4.18 2.33 4.54
N THR A 98 -3.32 1.51 5.16
CA THR A 98 -3.03 1.60 6.60
C THR A 98 -2.45 2.96 6.98
N PHE A 99 -1.65 3.60 6.13
CA PHE A 99 -1.12 4.95 6.39
C PHE A 99 -2.23 6.00 6.48
N ILE A 100 -3.26 5.87 5.66
CA ILE A 100 -4.45 6.74 5.75
C ILE A 100 -5.16 6.49 7.08
N ILE A 101 -5.43 5.23 7.40
CA ILE A 101 -6.20 4.86 8.61
C ILE A 101 -5.49 5.31 9.88
N ASP A 102 -4.17 5.18 9.96
CA ASP A 102 -3.37 5.54 11.14
C ASP A 102 -3.39 7.06 11.42
N MET A 103 -3.74 7.89 10.43
CA MET A 103 -3.85 9.35 10.55
C MET A 103 -5.30 9.86 10.67
N LEU A 104 -6.30 8.97 10.60
CA LEU A 104 -7.70 9.34 10.79
C LEU A 104 -8.05 9.45 12.28
N PRO A 105 -9.09 10.23 12.64
CA PRO A 105 -9.54 10.29 14.03
C PRO A 105 -10.07 8.94 14.50
N ASP A 106 -9.84 8.64 15.78
CA ASP A 106 -10.39 7.44 16.41
C ASP A 106 -11.92 7.45 16.34
N VAL A 107 -12.49 6.43 15.69
CA VAL A 107 -13.93 6.20 15.65
C VAL A 107 -14.29 4.84 16.23
N GLU A 108 -15.37 4.80 16.98
CA GLU A 108 -15.90 3.55 17.51
C GLU A 108 -16.54 2.74 16.37
N LEU A 109 -15.83 1.71 15.89
CA LEU A 109 -16.31 0.84 14.83
C LEU A 109 -17.34 -0.19 15.34
N PRO A 110 -18.30 -0.61 14.51
CA PRO A 110 -19.25 -1.67 14.88
C PRO A 110 -18.52 -2.94 15.33
N LYS A 111 -19.01 -3.58 16.40
CA LYS A 111 -18.37 -4.72 17.11
C LYS A 111 -18.03 -5.97 16.27
N ASN A 112 -18.42 -6.02 15.00
CA ASN A 112 -18.12 -7.11 14.06
C ASN A 112 -17.21 -6.69 12.89
N GLN A 113 -16.64 -5.49 12.93
CA GLN A 113 -15.65 -5.01 11.95
C GLN A 113 -14.29 -4.70 12.56
N ASN A 114 -14.14 -4.94 13.87
CA ASN A 114 -12.84 -4.99 14.51
C ASN A 114 -12.20 -6.34 14.20
N LEU A 115 -11.50 -6.40 13.07
CA LEU A 115 -10.15 -6.92 13.17
C LEU A 115 -9.29 -5.68 13.41
N THR A 116 -8.85 -5.50 14.65
CA THR A 116 -7.76 -4.58 14.97
C THR A 116 -6.59 -4.87 14.03
N ARG A 117 -5.70 -3.89 13.80
CA ARG A 117 -4.43 -4.13 13.09
C ARG A 117 -3.78 -5.42 13.64
N ASN A 118 -3.80 -5.58 14.96
CA ASN A 118 -3.38 -6.78 15.67
C ASN A 118 -4.16 -8.05 15.28
N GLU A 119 -5.46 -8.07 15.02
CA GLU A 119 -6.20 -9.28 14.66
C GLU A 119 -6.08 -9.68 13.17
N VAL A 120 -5.83 -8.72 12.26
CA VAL A 120 -5.42 -9.01 10.86
C VAL A 120 -3.98 -9.55 10.83
N LEU A 121 -3.09 -8.93 11.61
CA LEU A 121 -1.70 -9.37 11.83
C LEU A 121 -1.66 -10.77 12.47
N LEU A 122 -2.38 -11.00 13.58
CA LEU A 122 -2.48 -12.27 14.30
C LEU A 122 -3.05 -13.42 13.44
N ALA A 123 -3.84 -13.13 12.41
CA ALA A 123 -4.38 -14.14 11.50
C ALA A 123 -3.39 -14.53 10.38
N HIS A 124 -2.44 -13.64 10.02
CA HIS A 124 -1.52 -13.84 8.90
C HIS A 124 -0.18 -13.11 9.11
N ASN A 125 0.84 -13.87 9.51
CA ASN A 125 2.28 -13.60 9.40
C ASN A 125 2.63 -12.09 9.33
N ASP A 126 2.67 -11.42 10.48
CA ASP A 126 2.87 -9.97 10.69
C ASP A 126 3.86 -9.31 9.73
N ARG A 127 4.92 -10.03 9.33
CA ARG A 127 5.92 -9.57 8.39
C ARG A 127 5.42 -9.33 6.96
N TYR A 128 4.34 -9.97 6.50
CA TYR A 128 3.95 -9.89 5.09
C TYR A 128 3.41 -8.53 4.72
N VAL A 129 2.54 -7.96 5.54
CA VAL A 129 1.93 -6.66 5.26
C VAL A 129 3.01 -5.59 5.28
N ASP A 130 3.87 -5.60 6.30
CA ASP A 130 5.01 -4.68 6.40
C ASP A 130 5.97 -4.86 5.20
N VAL A 131 6.37 -6.08 4.88
CA VAL A 131 7.25 -6.34 3.72
C VAL A 131 6.58 -5.96 2.40
N ALA A 132 5.28 -6.19 2.25
CA ALA A 132 4.54 -5.82 1.05
C ALA A 132 4.43 -4.30 0.92
N GLN A 133 4.21 -3.58 2.02
CA GLN A 133 4.22 -2.11 2.04
C GLN A 133 5.58 -1.59 1.59
N GLU A 134 6.66 -2.08 2.17
CA GLU A 134 8.02 -1.58 1.92
C GLU A 134 8.51 -1.93 0.50
N ILE A 135 8.22 -3.15 0.02
CA ILE A 135 8.49 -3.53 -1.37
C ILE A 135 7.64 -2.75 -2.34
N SER A 136 6.41 -2.37 -1.98
CA SER A 136 5.57 -1.54 -2.83
C SER A 136 6.19 -0.17 -3.08
N VAL A 137 6.66 0.50 -2.02
CA VAL A 137 7.30 1.82 -2.10
C VAL A 137 8.56 1.74 -2.95
N GLU A 138 9.43 0.78 -2.68
CA GLU A 138 10.68 0.66 -3.44
C GLU A 138 10.43 0.24 -4.90
N CYS A 139 9.47 -0.65 -5.16
CA CYS A 139 9.08 -0.99 -6.52
C CYS A 139 8.57 0.22 -7.29
N LEU A 140 7.75 1.03 -6.63
CA LEU A 140 7.17 2.23 -7.21
C LEU A 140 8.24 3.22 -7.64
N SER A 141 9.14 3.57 -6.72
CA SER A 141 10.28 4.45 -6.97
C SER A 141 11.12 3.95 -8.16
N LYS A 142 11.50 2.67 -8.15
CA LYS A 142 12.32 2.09 -9.25
C LYS A 142 11.59 1.99 -10.58
N MET A 143 10.28 1.74 -10.56
CA MET A 143 9.46 1.71 -11.77
C MET A 143 9.40 3.08 -12.44
N GLN A 144 9.31 4.16 -11.66
CA GLN A 144 9.35 5.53 -12.16
C GLN A 144 10.73 5.90 -12.71
N GLU A 145 11.81 5.60 -11.97
CA GLU A 145 13.19 5.84 -12.40
C GLU A 145 13.51 5.23 -13.78
N LEU A 146 12.93 4.06 -14.06
CA LEU A 146 13.23 3.26 -15.25
C LEU A 146 12.18 3.40 -16.37
N ASP A 147 11.11 4.18 -16.17
CA ASP A 147 9.99 4.37 -17.12
C ASP A 147 9.38 3.04 -17.67
N VAL A 148 9.31 2.00 -16.84
CA VAL A 148 8.95 0.63 -17.29
C VAL A 148 7.44 0.33 -17.22
N CYS A 149 6.61 1.31 -16.90
CA CYS A 149 5.22 1.10 -16.47
C CYS A 149 4.17 1.14 -17.59
N GLN A 150 4.48 0.58 -18.76
CA GLN A 150 3.65 0.81 -19.94
C GLN A 150 2.43 -0.11 -20.17
N SER A 151 2.05 -1.04 -19.26
CA SER A 151 0.64 -1.47 -19.06
C SER A 151 0.52 -2.89 -18.50
N ASP A 152 0.01 -3.02 -17.27
CA ASP A 152 -0.98 -4.00 -16.79
C ASP A 152 -1.03 -3.90 -15.25
N ARG A 153 -2.07 -3.26 -14.71
CA ARG A 153 -2.24 -3.01 -13.27
C ARG A 153 -2.24 -4.30 -12.46
N GLU A 154 -2.89 -5.34 -12.99
CA GLU A 154 -2.93 -6.64 -12.32
C GLU A 154 -1.57 -7.33 -12.36
N LYS A 155 -0.79 -7.10 -13.42
CA LYS A 155 0.60 -7.54 -13.48
C LYS A 155 1.47 -6.83 -12.44
N ILE A 156 1.37 -5.51 -12.28
CA ILE A 156 2.16 -4.76 -11.27
C ILE A 156 1.76 -5.21 -9.86
N LYS A 157 0.46 -5.33 -9.56
CA LYS A 157 -0.03 -5.91 -8.30
C LYS A 157 0.52 -7.33 -8.07
N SER A 158 0.56 -8.15 -9.12
CA SER A 158 1.13 -9.50 -9.06
C SER A 158 2.64 -9.46 -8.79
N LEU A 159 3.38 -8.54 -9.37
CA LEU A 159 4.84 -8.43 -9.18
C LEU A 159 5.20 -8.04 -7.76
N ILE A 160 4.61 -6.95 -7.26
CA ILE A 160 4.81 -6.49 -5.88
C ILE A 160 4.50 -7.64 -4.90
N ARG A 161 3.41 -8.37 -5.13
CA ARG A 161 3.06 -9.56 -4.34
C ARG A 161 4.13 -10.65 -4.42
N ASP A 162 4.53 -11.05 -5.62
CA ASP A 162 5.47 -12.15 -5.81
C ASP A 162 6.84 -11.81 -5.19
N TRP A 163 7.24 -10.54 -5.28
CA TRP A 163 8.48 -10.03 -4.71
C TRP A 163 8.41 -9.92 -3.19
N ALA A 164 7.29 -9.46 -2.61
CA ALA A 164 7.07 -9.46 -1.16
C ALA A 164 7.19 -10.86 -0.55
N LEU A 165 6.61 -11.85 -1.22
CA LEU A 165 6.69 -13.25 -0.78
C LEU A 165 8.10 -13.82 -0.90
N GLU A 166 8.78 -13.55 -2.01
CA GLU A 166 10.14 -14.01 -2.22
C GLU A 166 11.09 -13.37 -1.21
N PHE A 167 10.96 -12.07 -0.97
CA PHE A 167 11.72 -11.35 0.05
C PHE A 167 11.49 -11.96 1.44
N MET A 168 10.23 -12.20 1.84
CA MET A 168 9.96 -12.88 3.11
C MET A 168 10.53 -14.28 3.18
N LYS A 169 10.53 -15.03 2.08
CA LYS A 169 11.11 -16.38 2.08
C LYS A 169 12.62 -16.34 2.30
N MET A 170 13.29 -15.33 1.75
CA MET A 170 14.74 -15.17 1.87
C MET A 170 15.14 -14.53 3.20
N TYR A 171 14.40 -13.51 3.65
CA TYR A 171 14.80 -12.61 4.73
C TYR A 171 13.82 -12.55 5.90
N GLY A 172 12.71 -13.28 5.83
CA GLY A 172 11.67 -13.29 6.86
C GLY A 172 12.05 -14.01 8.15
N ASN A 173 13.25 -14.58 8.26
CA ASN A 173 13.89 -15.03 9.50
C ASN A 173 15.32 -14.48 9.64
N TYR A 174 15.68 -13.48 8.84
CA TYR A 174 17.02 -12.92 8.83
C TYR A 174 17.28 -12.19 10.15
N ASP A 175 18.42 -12.48 10.78
CA ASP A 175 18.90 -11.75 11.93
C ASP A 175 19.74 -10.56 11.45
N TYR A 176 19.13 -9.38 11.49
CA TYR A 176 19.75 -8.14 11.03
C TYR A 176 20.87 -7.66 11.98
N THR A 177 21.00 -8.25 13.18
CA THR A 177 22.06 -7.93 14.14
C THR A 177 23.37 -8.66 13.86
N GLU A 178 23.34 -9.76 13.09
CA GLU A 178 24.50 -10.57 12.73
C GLU A 178 24.89 -10.45 11.23
N ASN A 179 24.38 -9.42 10.54
CA ASN A 179 24.59 -9.27 9.09
C ASN A 179 26.08 -9.01 8.73
N PRO A 180 26.74 -9.90 7.96
CA PRO A 180 28.14 -9.73 7.56
C PRO A 180 28.41 -8.54 6.63
N LYS A 181 27.38 -7.94 6.02
CA LYS A 181 27.48 -6.75 5.17
C LYS A 181 27.13 -5.43 5.88
N ASN A 182 26.74 -5.44 7.16
CA ASN A 182 26.23 -4.25 7.87
C ASN A 182 25.05 -3.55 7.15
N MET A 183 24.26 -4.29 6.37
CA MET A 183 23.10 -3.73 5.67
C MET A 183 21.88 -3.68 6.58
N SER A 184 21.14 -2.57 6.52
CA SER A 184 19.84 -2.44 7.16
C SER A 184 18.77 -3.26 6.44
N TYR A 185 17.60 -3.38 7.07
CA TYR A 185 16.41 -3.97 6.45
C TYR A 185 16.02 -3.28 5.13
N TYR A 186 16.09 -1.94 5.11
CA TYR A 186 15.77 -1.13 3.94
C TYR A 186 16.79 -1.29 2.80
N ASP A 187 18.09 -1.36 3.13
CA ASP A 187 19.14 -1.62 2.12
C ASP A 187 18.95 -2.98 1.44
N LEU A 188 18.43 -3.97 2.16
CA LEU A 188 18.14 -5.30 1.60
C LEU A 188 16.92 -5.27 0.67
N ILE A 189 15.90 -4.46 0.99
CA ILE A 189 14.74 -4.25 0.12
C ILE A 189 15.17 -3.53 -1.16
N ASP A 190 15.92 -2.44 -1.07
CA ASP A 190 16.46 -1.74 -2.24
C ASP A 190 17.32 -2.68 -3.09
N GLU A 191 18.29 -3.38 -2.51
CA GLU A 191 19.12 -4.31 -3.28
C GLU A 191 18.27 -5.39 -3.98
N PHE A 192 17.27 -5.94 -3.27
CA PHE A 192 16.39 -6.96 -3.82
C PHE A 192 15.53 -6.42 -4.98
N VAL A 193 14.86 -5.29 -4.79
CA VAL A 193 14.02 -4.67 -5.82
C VAL A 193 14.87 -4.22 -7.00
N SER A 194 16.00 -3.57 -6.77
CA SER A 194 16.97 -3.18 -7.80
C SER A 194 17.47 -4.37 -8.63
N GLN A 195 17.74 -5.52 -8.00
CA GLN A 195 18.10 -6.75 -8.72
C GLN A 195 16.94 -7.28 -9.56
N LYS A 196 15.71 -7.25 -9.03
CA LYS A 196 14.53 -7.69 -9.77
C LYS A 196 14.23 -6.81 -10.97
N MET A 197 14.33 -5.49 -10.82
CA MET A 197 14.09 -4.52 -11.88
C MET A 197 15.12 -4.61 -13.01
N LYS A 198 16.38 -4.99 -12.73
CA LYS A 198 17.38 -5.28 -13.78
C LYS A 198 16.98 -6.42 -14.72
N ALA A 199 16.07 -7.31 -14.32
CA ALA A 199 15.54 -8.35 -15.19
C ALA A 199 14.37 -7.88 -16.08
N TYR A 200 13.91 -6.64 -15.89
CA TYR A 200 12.82 -6.00 -16.66
C TYR A 200 13.31 -4.99 -17.70
N VAL A 201 14.60 -4.64 -17.67
CA VAL A 201 15.32 -3.80 -18.65
C VAL A 201 16.11 -4.69 -19.60
#